data_AF-A0A370FPJ0-F1
#
_entry.id   AF-A0A370FPJ0-F1
#
_cell.length_a   1.000
_cell.length_b   1.000
_cell.length_c   1.000
_cell.angle_alpha   90.00
_cell.angle_beta   90.00
_cell.angle_gamma   90.00
#
_symmetry.space_group_name_H-M   'P 1'
#
loop_
_entity.id
_entity.type
_entity.pdbx_description
1 polymer ?
#
loop_
_entity_poly.entity_id
_entity_poly.type
_entity_poly.pdbx_seq_one_letter_code
_entity_poly.pdbx_strand_id
1 'polypeptide(L)'
;MRRPFTLLRWAVPAVALLLAACAAPPPPSTRVVLLPQDDGTPSAVVVKTAGGQQRLDKPYERASVVATNQPPVVDTTDAATVQARNPSLFSMRPARPQRYVLFFDTGGTRLAAQSQRALDALLGDALARPGADLVITGYTDTRGAAAANDALSLARAQMVRQMLIQRGFAQERIEAAGRGERELAVPTADEVDEPRNRRVVVDLR
;
A
#
# COMPACT_ATOMS: atom_id res chain seq x y z
N MET A 1 -44.30 -23.46 -92.29
CA MET A 1 -42.98 -22.81 -92.38
C MET A 1 -42.57 -22.34 -90.98
N ARG A 2 -41.32 -22.64 -90.60
CA ARG A 2 -40.50 -22.13 -89.47
C ARG A 2 -40.89 -22.53 -88.03
N ARG A 3 -39.93 -23.22 -87.39
CA ARG A 3 -39.86 -23.68 -85.99
C ARG A 3 -39.31 -22.53 -85.06
N PRO A 4 -38.85 -22.80 -83.82
CA PRO A 4 -39.55 -22.62 -82.54
C PRO A 4 -38.81 -21.63 -81.61
N PHE A 5 -39.35 -21.26 -80.45
CA PHE A 5 -38.52 -20.66 -79.38
C PHE A 5 -38.93 -21.16 -77.99
N THR A 6 -37.98 -21.86 -77.39
CA THR A 6 -37.88 -22.38 -76.03
C THR A 6 -37.57 -21.24 -75.05
N LEU A 7 -38.17 -21.26 -73.86
CA LEU A 7 -37.62 -20.57 -72.68
C LEU A 7 -37.56 -21.52 -71.48
N LEU A 8 -36.32 -21.84 -71.16
CA LEU A 8 -35.80 -22.69 -70.11
C LEU A 8 -35.81 -21.90 -68.78
N ARG A 9 -36.65 -22.30 -67.83
CA ARG A 9 -36.66 -21.74 -66.47
C ARG A 9 -35.49 -22.32 -65.68
N TRP A 10 -34.46 -21.51 -65.42
CA TRP A 10 -33.39 -21.83 -64.49
C TRP A 10 -33.85 -21.50 -63.06
N ALA A 11 -33.85 -22.50 -62.20
CA ALA A 11 -33.98 -22.33 -60.75
C ALA A 11 -32.61 -21.93 -60.19
N VAL A 12 -32.52 -20.77 -59.55
CA VAL A 12 -31.35 -20.33 -58.78
C VAL A 12 -31.58 -20.73 -57.32
N PRO A 13 -30.71 -21.53 -56.67
CA PRO A 13 -30.81 -21.75 -55.24
C PRO A 13 -30.19 -20.54 -54.52
N ALA A 14 -31.01 -19.87 -53.70
CA ALA A 14 -30.55 -18.81 -52.81
C ALA A 14 -29.72 -19.42 -51.68
N VAL A 15 -28.40 -19.27 -51.73
CA VAL A 15 -27.48 -19.58 -50.63
C VAL A 15 -27.57 -18.45 -49.62
N ALA A 16 -28.26 -18.69 -48.51
CA ALA A 16 -28.31 -17.77 -47.37
C ALA A 16 -27.01 -17.89 -46.56
N LEU A 17 -26.06 -16.98 -46.78
CA LEU A 17 -24.91 -16.78 -45.91
C LEU A 17 -25.39 -16.16 -44.58
N LEU A 18 -25.45 -16.97 -43.53
CA LEU A 18 -25.58 -16.49 -42.15
C LEU A 18 -24.24 -15.91 -41.70
N LEU A 19 -24.08 -14.59 -41.86
CA LEU A 19 -23.03 -13.82 -41.19
C LEU A 19 -23.36 -13.75 -39.70
N ALA A 20 -22.86 -14.71 -38.93
CA ALA A 20 -22.78 -14.60 -37.48
C ALA A 20 -21.74 -13.51 -37.14
N ALA A 21 -22.21 -12.25 -37.12
CA ALA A 21 -21.44 -11.15 -36.57
C ALA A 21 -21.24 -11.42 -35.08
N CYS A 22 -20.02 -11.78 -34.67
CA CYS A 22 -19.62 -11.84 -33.28
C CYS A 22 -19.68 -10.42 -32.68
N ALA A 23 -20.86 -10.00 -32.25
CA ALA A 23 -21.03 -8.80 -31.44
C ALA A 23 -20.38 -9.08 -30.08
N ALA A 24 -19.22 -8.47 -29.84
CA ALA A 24 -18.62 -8.48 -28.51
C ALA A 24 -19.65 -7.91 -27.51
N PRO A 25 -19.86 -8.55 -26.34
CA PRO A 25 -20.82 -8.07 -25.37
C PRO A 25 -20.47 -6.63 -24.95
N PRO A 26 -21.47 -5.77 -24.69
CA PRO A 26 -21.24 -4.39 -24.31
C PRO A 26 -20.37 -4.31 -23.05
N PRO A 27 -19.48 -3.30 -22.94
CA PRO A 27 -18.64 -3.14 -21.76
C PRO A 27 -19.52 -2.94 -20.52
N PRO A 28 -19.15 -3.53 -19.36
CA PRO A 28 -19.93 -3.38 -18.14
C PRO A 28 -19.93 -1.92 -17.67
N SER A 29 -21.05 -1.50 -17.10
CA SER A 29 -21.24 -0.15 -16.52
C SER A 29 -20.44 0.08 -15.24
N THR A 30 -20.11 -0.98 -14.51
CA THR A 30 -19.28 -0.92 -13.29
C THR A 30 -18.50 -2.22 -13.15
N ARG A 31 -17.25 -2.11 -12.69
CA ARG A 31 -16.34 -3.23 -12.47
C ARG A 31 -15.67 -3.08 -11.11
N VAL A 32 -15.74 -4.13 -10.31
CA VAL A 32 -15.11 -4.21 -8.99
C VAL A 32 -14.15 -5.38 -9.00
N VAL A 33 -12.90 -5.17 -8.58
CA VAL A 33 -11.87 -6.21 -8.47
C VAL A 33 -11.39 -6.26 -7.03
N LEU A 34 -11.41 -7.45 -6.42
CA LEU A 34 -10.87 -7.65 -5.09
C LEU A 34 -9.34 -7.76 -5.18
N LEU A 35 -8.61 -6.82 -4.59
CA LEU A 35 -7.16 -6.93 -4.45
C LEU A 35 -6.80 -7.67 -3.16
N PRO A 36 -5.70 -8.44 -3.14
CA PRO A 36 -5.20 -9.01 -1.89
C PRO A 36 -4.80 -7.88 -0.93
N GLN A 37 -4.96 -8.13 0.38
CA GLN A 37 -4.36 -7.26 1.38
C GLN A 37 -2.85 -7.48 1.41
N ASP A 38 -2.10 -6.41 1.68
CA ASP A 38 -0.63 -6.45 1.74
C ASP A 38 -0.12 -7.34 2.89
N ASP A 39 -0.91 -7.53 3.95
CA ASP A 39 -0.63 -8.40 5.10
C ASP A 39 -1.14 -9.84 4.91
N GLY A 40 -1.76 -10.14 3.77
CA GLY A 40 -2.32 -11.45 3.46
C GLY A 40 -3.62 -11.79 4.20
N THR A 41 -4.19 -10.86 4.97
CA THR A 41 -5.45 -11.12 5.65
C THR A 41 -6.59 -11.27 4.64
N PRO A 42 -7.53 -12.21 4.87
CA PRO A 42 -8.68 -12.38 4.00
C PRO A 42 -9.54 -11.12 3.96
N SER A 43 -10.00 -10.75 2.78
CA SER A 43 -10.95 -9.65 2.60
C SER A 43 -12.08 -10.08 1.68
N ALA A 44 -13.23 -9.41 1.78
CA ALA A 44 -14.36 -9.68 0.92
C ALA A 44 -15.11 -8.40 0.58
N VAL A 45 -15.67 -8.36 -0.63
CA VAL A 45 -16.50 -7.26 -1.11
C VAL A 45 -17.81 -7.86 -1.62
N VAL A 46 -18.94 -7.28 -1.22
CA VAL A 46 -20.25 -7.65 -1.76
C VAL A 46 -20.68 -6.57 -2.75
N VAL A 47 -20.91 -6.98 -3.99
CA VAL A 47 -21.44 -6.13 -5.06
C VAL A 47 -22.93 -6.41 -5.18
N LYS A 48 -23.76 -5.39 -4.94
CA LYS A 48 -25.23 -5.50 -4.96
C LYS A 48 -25.82 -4.67 -6.09
N THR A 49 -26.80 -5.24 -6.77
CA THR A 49 -27.65 -4.61 -7.79
C THR A 49 -29.12 -4.84 -7.42
N ALA A 50 -30.06 -4.28 -8.18
CA ALA A 50 -31.49 -4.58 -7.98
C ALA A 50 -31.83 -6.04 -8.34
N GLY A 51 -31.03 -6.68 -9.21
CA GLY A 51 -31.20 -8.07 -9.62
C GLY A 51 -30.55 -9.12 -8.73
N GLY A 52 -29.77 -8.72 -7.72
CA GLY A 52 -29.11 -9.66 -6.81
C GLY A 52 -27.80 -9.12 -6.24
N GLN A 53 -27.00 -10.01 -5.65
CA GLN A 53 -25.71 -9.66 -5.08
C GLN A 53 -24.69 -10.76 -5.32
N GLN A 54 -23.41 -10.38 -5.37
CA GLN A 54 -22.29 -11.31 -5.45
C GLN A 54 -21.20 -10.93 -4.45
N ARG A 55 -20.64 -11.93 -3.78
CA ARG A 55 -19.50 -11.78 -2.88
C ARG A 55 -18.24 -12.17 -3.63
N LEU A 56 -17.25 -11.29 -3.58
CA LEU A 56 -15.87 -11.56 -3.98
C LEU A 56 -15.11 -11.82 -2.69
N ASP A 57 -14.44 -12.95 -2.57
CA ASP A 57 -13.64 -13.30 -1.37
C ASP A 57 -12.28 -13.91 -1.68
N LYS A 58 -11.95 -14.07 -2.97
CA LYS A 58 -10.61 -14.46 -3.39
C LYS A 58 -9.89 -13.32 -4.10
N PRO A 59 -8.57 -13.17 -3.88
CA PRO A 59 -7.77 -12.20 -4.62
C PRO A 59 -7.98 -12.32 -6.13
N TYR A 60 -8.17 -11.17 -6.77
CA TYR A 60 -8.42 -11.00 -8.20
C TYR A 60 -9.73 -11.59 -8.73
N GLU A 61 -10.67 -11.94 -7.84
CA GLU A 61 -12.07 -12.05 -8.26
C GLU A 61 -12.60 -10.68 -8.66
N ARG A 62 -13.43 -10.68 -9.71
CA ARG A 62 -13.97 -9.48 -10.32
C ARG A 62 -15.46 -9.64 -10.54
N ALA A 63 -16.23 -8.65 -10.10
CA ALA A 63 -17.64 -8.51 -10.43
C ALA A 63 -17.82 -7.44 -11.52
N SER A 64 -18.56 -7.78 -12.57
CA SER A 64 -18.95 -6.85 -13.63
C SER A 64 -20.47 -6.67 -13.65
N VAL A 65 -20.93 -5.42 -13.57
CA VAL A 65 -22.35 -5.06 -13.65
C VAL A 65 -22.68 -4.62 -15.08
N VAL A 66 -23.35 -5.50 -15.82
CA VAL A 66 -23.82 -5.22 -17.20
C VAL A 66 -25.18 -4.53 -17.18
N ALA A 67 -26.08 -4.93 -16.29
CA ALA A 67 -27.39 -4.32 -16.09
C ALA A 67 -27.76 -4.31 -14.59
N THR A 68 -28.46 -3.28 -14.12
CA THR A 68 -28.81 -3.11 -12.70
C THR A 68 -29.89 -4.08 -12.21
N ASN A 69 -30.68 -4.65 -13.12
CA ASN A 69 -31.74 -5.63 -12.83
C ASN A 69 -31.27 -7.09 -12.89
N GLN A 70 -29.97 -7.34 -13.11
CA GLN A 70 -29.37 -8.67 -13.09
C GLN A 70 -28.29 -8.73 -12.00
N PRO A 71 -28.03 -9.93 -11.42
CA PRO A 71 -26.91 -10.08 -10.50
C PRO A 71 -25.58 -9.77 -11.23
N PRO A 72 -24.56 -9.24 -10.53
CA PRO A 72 -23.24 -9.07 -11.11
C PRO A 72 -22.68 -10.39 -11.67
N VAL A 73 -21.97 -10.32 -12.78
CA VAL A 73 -21.25 -11.48 -13.34
C VAL A 73 -19.88 -11.53 -12.68
N VAL A 74 -19.52 -12.68 -12.10
CA VAL A 74 -18.23 -12.89 -11.45
C VAL A 74 -17.29 -13.67 -12.36
N ASP A 75 -16.08 -13.16 -12.53
CA ASP A 75 -14.97 -13.82 -13.18
C ASP A 75 -13.67 -13.58 -12.39
N THR A 76 -12.56 -14.15 -12.87
CA THR A 76 -11.23 -13.95 -12.28
C THR A 76 -10.34 -13.17 -13.24
N THR A 77 -9.39 -12.42 -12.69
CA THR A 77 -8.32 -11.77 -13.43
C THR A 77 -6.98 -12.03 -12.74
N ASP A 78 -5.92 -11.39 -13.21
CA ASP A 78 -4.58 -11.53 -12.67
C ASP A 78 -3.98 -10.16 -12.36
N ALA A 79 -2.95 -10.15 -11.53
CA ALA A 79 -2.28 -8.94 -11.07
C ALA A 79 -1.76 -8.08 -12.22
N ALA A 80 -1.15 -8.70 -13.24
CA ALA A 80 -0.53 -7.99 -14.35
C ALA A 80 -1.59 -7.28 -15.20
N THR A 81 -2.71 -7.95 -15.49
CA THR A 81 -3.84 -7.38 -16.23
C THR A 81 -4.46 -6.21 -15.46
N VAL A 82 -4.63 -6.33 -14.14
CA VAL A 82 -5.19 -5.26 -13.30
C VAL A 82 -4.27 -4.04 -13.26
N GLN A 83 -2.97 -4.25 -13.09
CA GLN A 83 -1.98 -3.17 -13.07
C GLN A 83 -1.86 -2.47 -14.43
N ALA A 84 -1.74 -3.24 -15.51
CA ALA A 84 -1.61 -2.71 -16.86
C ALA A 84 -2.82 -1.85 -17.27
N ARG A 85 -4.03 -2.20 -16.79
CA ARG A 85 -5.26 -1.44 -17.06
C ARG A 85 -5.42 -0.20 -16.17
N ASN A 86 -4.70 -0.11 -15.05
CA ASN A 86 -4.87 0.96 -14.06
C ASN A 86 -3.54 1.61 -13.63
N PRO A 87 -2.66 1.99 -14.57
CA PRO A 87 -1.30 2.45 -14.24
C PRO A 87 -1.31 3.67 -13.30
N SER A 88 -2.25 4.60 -13.48
CA SER A 88 -2.40 5.77 -12.63
C SER A 88 -2.70 5.42 -11.17
N LEU A 89 -3.65 4.49 -10.91
CA LEU A 89 -4.01 4.07 -9.55
C LEU A 89 -2.82 3.44 -8.82
N PHE A 90 -2.05 2.59 -9.52
CA PHE A 90 -0.88 1.94 -8.93
C PHE A 90 0.30 2.90 -8.75
N SER A 91 0.44 3.92 -9.61
CA SER A 91 1.48 4.96 -9.48
C SER A 91 1.25 5.92 -8.30
N MET A 92 0.00 6.07 -7.85
CA MET A 92 -0.37 6.95 -6.73
C MET A 92 -0.39 6.21 -5.39
N ARG A 93 0.01 4.94 -5.32
CA ARG A 93 0.05 4.21 -4.05
C ARG A 93 1.04 4.91 -3.11
N PRO A 94 0.63 5.30 -1.89
CA PRO A 94 1.55 5.89 -0.94
C PRO A 94 2.66 4.90 -0.62
N ALA A 95 3.87 5.43 -0.42
CA ALA A 95 5.00 4.62 0.00
C ALA A 95 4.72 3.99 1.38
N ARG A 96 5.24 2.79 1.61
CA ARG A 96 5.05 2.12 2.90
C ARG A 96 5.81 2.84 4.00
N PRO A 97 5.29 2.85 5.24
CA PRO A 97 6.06 3.33 6.37
C PRO A 97 7.39 2.58 6.47
N GLN A 98 8.48 3.32 6.69
CA GLN A 98 9.82 2.77 6.91
C GLN A 98 10.25 3.08 8.34
N ARG A 99 10.90 2.12 8.99
CA ARG A 99 11.35 2.24 10.39
C ARG A 99 12.87 2.21 10.47
N TYR A 100 13.43 3.22 11.11
CA TYR A 100 14.86 3.34 11.38
C TYR A 100 15.11 3.27 12.88
N VAL A 101 16.20 2.61 13.28
CA VAL A 101 16.61 2.53 14.68
C VAL A 101 17.98 3.15 14.83
N LEU A 102 18.05 4.18 15.66
CA LEU A 102 19.25 4.94 15.97
C LEU A 102 19.68 4.61 17.40
N PHE A 103 20.98 4.38 17.59
CA PHE A 103 21.60 4.04 18.86
C PHE A 103 22.51 5.17 19.31
N PHE A 104 22.68 5.28 20.62
CA PHE A 104 23.48 6.30 21.27
C PHE A 104 24.65 5.69 22.01
N ASP A 105 25.73 6.46 22.13
CA ASP A 105 26.83 6.09 23.02
C ASP A 105 26.37 6.11 24.48
N THR A 106 27.03 5.31 25.32
CA THR A 106 26.67 5.11 26.73
C THR A 106 26.53 6.44 27.49
N GLY A 107 25.42 6.60 28.21
CA GLY A 107 25.18 7.73 29.12
C GLY A 107 24.92 9.09 28.46
N GLY A 108 24.83 9.18 27.12
CA GLY A 108 24.73 10.48 26.44
C GLY A 108 23.67 10.58 25.34
N THR A 109 23.73 11.72 24.63
CA THR A 109 22.92 12.10 23.46
C THR A 109 23.72 12.07 22.15
N ARG A 110 24.95 11.55 22.18
CA ARG A 110 25.79 11.36 20.98
C ARG A 110 25.35 10.10 20.23
N LEU A 111 25.06 10.23 18.94
CA LEU A 111 24.73 9.10 18.08
C LEU A 111 25.96 8.24 17.81
N ALA A 112 25.77 6.92 17.83
CA ALA A 112 26.80 5.97 17.41
C ALA A 112 27.09 6.12 15.91
N ALA A 113 28.33 5.84 15.48
CA ALA A 113 28.75 6.00 14.08
C ALA A 113 27.88 5.21 13.08
N GLN A 114 27.39 4.02 13.46
CA GLN A 114 26.45 3.26 12.64
C GLN A 114 25.11 3.98 12.44
N SER A 115 24.66 4.70 13.46
CA SER A 115 23.39 5.43 13.45
C SER A 115 23.49 6.75 12.72
N GLN A 116 24.70 7.31 12.59
CA GLN A 116 24.93 8.43 11.67
C GLN A 116 24.61 8.02 10.22
N ARG A 117 25.10 6.86 9.77
CA ARG A 117 24.78 6.34 8.42
C ARG A 117 23.29 6.05 8.25
N ALA A 118 22.63 5.51 9.27
CA ALA A 118 21.20 5.28 9.25
C ALA A 118 20.39 6.60 9.19
N LEU A 119 20.85 7.64 9.88
CA LEU A 119 20.24 8.97 9.85
C LEU A 119 20.37 9.61 8.45
N ASP A 120 21.51 9.44 7.78
CA ASP A 120 21.72 9.94 6.42
C ASP A 120 20.82 9.22 5.41
N ALA A 121 20.67 7.89 5.53
CA ALA A 121 19.74 7.11 4.71
C ALA A 121 18.28 7.53 4.95
N LEU A 122 17.86 7.63 6.21
CA LEU A 122 16.53 8.14 6.60
C LEU A 122 16.24 9.50 5.95
N LEU A 123 17.20 10.44 6.01
CA LEU A 123 17.01 11.77 5.43
C LEU A 123 16.84 11.70 3.91
N GLY A 124 17.66 10.90 3.23
CA GLY A 124 17.52 10.69 1.78
C GLY A 124 16.15 10.14 1.39
N ASP A 125 15.69 9.11 2.11
CA ASP A 125 14.40 8.48 1.88
C ASP A 125 13.22 9.43 2.20
N ALA A 126 13.35 10.23 3.25
CA ALA A 126 12.33 11.20 3.65
C ALA A 126 12.22 12.36 2.64
N LEU A 127 13.34 12.85 2.11
CA LEU A 127 13.35 13.91 1.08
C LEU A 127 12.86 13.42 -0.28
N ALA A 128 13.06 12.14 -0.61
CA ALA A 128 12.58 11.53 -1.84
C ALA A 128 11.07 11.24 -1.82
N ARG A 129 10.43 11.28 -0.65
CA ARG A 129 9.01 10.95 -0.47
C ARG A 129 8.16 12.22 -0.37
N PRO A 130 7.31 12.52 -1.37
CA PRO A 130 6.40 13.65 -1.31
C PRO A 130 5.45 13.52 -0.12
N GLY A 131 5.39 14.56 0.71
CA GLY A 131 4.49 14.59 1.86
C GLY A 131 4.92 13.73 3.05
N ALA A 132 6.18 13.28 3.11
CA ALA A 132 6.72 12.51 4.22
C ALA A 132 6.55 13.20 5.57
N ASP A 133 6.14 12.44 6.58
CA ASP A 133 6.19 12.87 7.98
C ASP A 133 7.06 11.91 8.80
N LEU A 134 7.66 12.43 9.86
CA LEU A 134 8.53 11.68 10.76
C LEU A 134 7.95 11.67 12.18
N VAL A 135 7.85 10.47 12.77
CA VAL A 135 7.57 10.29 14.19
C VAL A 135 8.82 9.73 14.85
N ILE A 136 9.39 10.49 15.78
CA ILE A 136 10.64 10.17 16.46
C ILE A 136 10.33 9.82 17.91
N THR A 137 10.63 8.58 18.30
CA THR A 137 10.35 8.09 19.65
C THR A 137 11.64 7.65 20.33
N GLY A 138 11.98 8.29 21.44
CA GLY A 138 13.14 7.94 22.26
C GLY A 138 12.82 6.94 23.36
N TYR A 139 13.79 6.08 23.65
CA TYR A 139 13.73 5.06 24.70
C TYR A 139 15.02 5.01 25.53
N THR A 140 14.93 4.45 26.72
CA THR A 140 16.05 4.17 27.62
C THR A 140 16.08 2.71 28.03
N ASP A 141 17.20 2.29 28.63
CA ASP A 141 17.25 1.09 29.46
C ASP A 141 16.60 1.36 30.82
N THR A 142 16.64 0.35 31.70
CA THR A 142 16.00 0.37 33.04
C THR A 142 16.94 0.88 34.14
N ARG A 143 18.07 1.49 33.76
CA ARG A 143 19.07 2.00 34.71
C ARG A 143 18.70 3.42 35.16
N GLY A 144 18.65 3.63 36.47
CA GLY A 144 18.32 4.92 37.06
C GLY A 144 16.83 5.19 37.17
N ALA A 145 16.49 6.38 37.69
CA ALA A 145 15.10 6.73 37.98
C ALA A 145 14.25 6.92 36.70
N ALA A 146 13.03 6.38 36.71
CA ALA A 146 12.07 6.49 35.61
C ALA A 146 11.87 7.94 35.10
N ALA A 147 11.79 8.93 35.99
CA ALA A 147 11.64 10.33 35.61
C ALA A 147 12.88 10.89 34.87
N ALA A 148 14.08 10.44 35.24
CA ALA A 148 15.31 10.79 34.53
C ALA A 148 15.37 10.11 33.16
N ASN A 149 14.90 8.86 33.08
CA ASN A 149 14.77 8.10 31.84
C ASN A 149 13.77 8.74 30.86
N ASP A 150 12.66 9.26 31.35
CA ASP A 150 11.71 10.04 30.56
C ASP A 150 12.35 11.28 29.95
N ALA A 151 13.00 12.09 30.78
CA ALA A 151 13.67 13.30 30.32
C ALA A 151 14.79 13.00 29.30
N LEU A 152 15.59 11.96 29.55
CA LEU A 152 16.67 11.53 28.66
C LEU A 152 16.14 11.02 27.32
N SER A 153 15.07 10.22 27.34
CA SER A 153 14.45 9.70 26.13
C SER A 153 13.91 10.83 25.24
N LEU A 154 13.25 11.83 25.84
CA LEU A 154 12.74 13.00 25.13
C LEU A 154 13.88 13.85 24.57
N ALA A 155 14.93 14.08 25.36
CA ALA A 155 16.11 14.84 24.92
C ALA A 155 16.79 14.18 23.70
N ARG A 156 16.90 12.85 23.68
CA ARG A 156 17.42 12.10 22.53
C ARG A 156 16.53 12.24 21.29
N ALA A 157 15.21 12.13 21.44
CA ALA A 157 14.28 12.32 20.33
C ALA A 157 14.34 13.75 19.77
N GLN A 158 14.40 14.75 20.64
CA GLN A 158 14.56 16.16 20.26
C GLN A 158 15.90 16.41 19.57
N MET A 159 16.99 15.77 20.01
CA MET A 159 18.29 15.88 19.36
C MET A 159 18.23 15.39 17.91
N VAL A 160 17.66 14.20 17.66
CA VAL A 160 17.49 13.67 16.30
C VAL A 160 16.60 14.58 15.46
N ARG A 161 15.50 15.10 16.02
CA ARG A 161 14.65 16.11 15.36
C ARG A 161 15.46 17.32 14.93
N GLN A 162 16.28 17.89 15.82
CA GLN A 162 17.10 19.06 15.49
C GLN A 162 18.13 18.76 14.40
N MET A 163 18.76 17.58 14.43
CA MET A 163 19.69 17.17 13.36
C MET A 163 19.00 17.09 12.00
N LEU A 164 17.77 16.58 11.94
CA LEU A 164 16.99 16.50 10.69
C LEU A 164 16.58 17.88 10.18
N ILE A 165 16.14 18.77 11.07
CA ILE A 165 15.78 20.16 10.73
C ILE A 165 16.99 20.91 10.18
N GLN A 166 18.15 20.80 10.83
CA GLN A 166 19.39 21.43 10.38
C GLN A 166 19.84 20.94 8.99
N ARG A 167 19.42 19.76 8.58
CA ARG A 167 19.71 19.18 7.26
C ARG A 167 18.58 19.42 6.24
N GLY A 168 17.62 20.27 6.57
CA GLY A 168 16.61 20.77 5.63
C GLY A 168 15.27 20.06 5.67
N PHE A 169 15.01 19.17 6.63
CA PHE A 169 13.67 18.59 6.78
C PHE A 169 12.72 19.58 7.48
N ALA A 170 11.48 19.67 7.00
CA ALA A 170 10.49 20.62 7.49
C ALA A 170 10.10 20.33 8.95
N GLN A 171 10.22 21.33 9.83
CA GLN A 171 10.01 21.19 11.27
C GLN A 171 8.59 20.71 11.62
N GLU A 172 7.60 21.23 10.91
CA GLU A 172 6.18 20.94 11.07
C GLU A 172 5.80 19.50 10.70
N ARG A 173 6.68 18.78 10.01
CA ARG A 173 6.51 17.38 9.62
C ARG A 173 7.25 16.41 10.56
N ILE A 174 7.77 16.90 11.69
CA ILE A 174 8.47 16.07 12.67
C ILE A 174 7.77 16.15 14.03
N GLU A 175 7.29 15.01 14.48
CA GLU A 175 6.86 14.77 15.86
C GLU A 175 7.98 14.09 16.65
N ALA A 176 8.22 14.52 17.89
CA ALA A 176 9.24 13.92 18.76
C ALA A 176 8.67 13.67 20.16
N ALA A 177 8.80 12.44 20.64
CA ALA A 177 8.31 12.00 21.94
C ALA A 177 9.35 11.13 22.67
N GLY A 178 9.33 11.19 23.99
CA GLY A 178 10.07 10.29 24.87
C GLY A 178 9.15 9.27 25.52
N ARG A 179 9.56 8.00 25.58
CA ARG A 179 8.81 6.93 26.24
C ARG A 179 9.54 6.31 27.44
N GLY A 180 10.75 6.80 27.74
CA GLY A 180 11.58 6.27 28.83
C GLY A 180 11.81 4.77 28.66
N GLU A 181 11.64 4.04 29.76
CA GLU A 181 11.83 2.58 29.86
C GLU A 181 10.52 1.77 29.67
N ARG A 182 9.40 2.42 29.29
CA ARG A 182 8.07 1.78 29.23
C ARG A 182 7.90 0.74 28.11
N GLU A 183 8.73 0.81 27.07
CA GLU A 183 8.64 -0.01 25.87
C GLU A 183 10.02 -0.57 25.51
N LEU A 184 10.52 -1.49 26.32
CA LEU A 184 11.83 -2.12 26.14
C LEU A 184 11.86 -2.98 24.87
N ALA A 185 12.97 -2.93 24.12
CA ALA A 185 13.21 -3.85 23.01
C ALA A 185 13.67 -5.22 23.51
N VAL A 186 14.42 -5.22 24.60
CA VAL A 186 14.85 -6.41 25.34
C VAL A 186 14.30 -6.27 26.76
N PRO A 187 13.37 -7.14 27.20
CA PRO A 187 12.88 -7.10 28.57
C PRO A 187 14.02 -7.28 29.57
N THR A 188 14.15 -6.35 30.52
CA THR A 188 15.17 -6.37 31.58
C THR A 188 14.55 -6.02 32.92
N ALA A 189 15.17 -6.45 34.02
CA ALA A 189 14.83 -5.99 35.36
C ALA A 189 15.31 -4.55 35.58
N ASP A 190 14.91 -3.94 36.69
CA ASP A 190 15.37 -2.60 37.08
C ASP A 190 16.90 -2.58 37.27
N GLU A 191 17.51 -1.41 37.04
CA GLU A 191 18.95 -1.17 37.18
C GLU A 191 19.86 -1.96 36.23
N VAL A 192 19.35 -2.37 35.06
CA VAL A 192 20.11 -3.11 34.04
C VAL A 192 20.55 -2.18 32.90
N ASP A 193 21.85 -2.19 32.60
CA ASP A 193 22.42 -1.58 31.40
C ASP A 193 22.16 -2.49 30.19
N GLU A 194 21.32 -2.04 29.26
CA GLU A 194 21.02 -2.74 28.01
C GLU A 194 21.11 -1.78 26.82
N PRO A 195 22.24 -1.79 26.07
CA PRO A 195 22.48 -0.89 24.95
C PRO A 195 21.41 -0.92 23.87
N ARG A 196 20.75 -2.07 23.64
CA ARG A 196 19.69 -2.19 22.64
C ARG A 196 18.42 -1.44 23.05
N ASN A 197 18.23 -1.18 24.34
CA ASN A 197 17.12 -0.39 24.86
C ASN A 197 17.38 1.12 24.72
N ARG A 198 18.66 1.56 24.72
CA ARG A 198 19.06 2.95 24.46
C ARG A 198 18.99 3.33 22.99
N ARG A 199 17.77 3.47 22.49
CA ARG A 199 17.50 3.73 21.07
C ARG A 199 16.54 4.88 20.86
N VAL A 200 16.59 5.45 19.66
CA VAL A 200 15.52 6.27 19.08
C VAL A 200 15.00 5.52 17.85
N VAL A 201 13.69 5.35 17.79
CA VAL A 201 13.00 4.82 16.61
C VAL A 201 12.46 5.99 15.81
N VAL A 202 12.68 5.97 14.50
CA VAL A 202 12.10 6.95 13.58
C VAL A 202 11.19 6.20 12.61
N ASP A 203 9.91 6.51 12.66
CA ASP A 203 8.91 6.03 11.70
C ASP A 203 8.71 7.11 10.63
N LEU A 204 9.14 6.80 9.41
CA LEU A 204 8.92 7.60 8.20
C LEU A 204 7.61 7.13 7.56
N ARG A 205 6.61 8.00 7.54
CA ARG A 205 5.31 7.74 6.91
C ARG A 205 5.13 8.59 5.67
#